data_AF-A0A955SZC8-F1
#
_entry.id   AF-A0A955SZC8-F1
#
_cell.length_a   1.000
_cell.length_b   1.000
_cell.length_c   1.000
_cell.angle_alpha   90.00
_cell.angle_beta   90.00
_cell.angle_gamma   90.00
#
_symmetry.space_group_name_H-M   'P 1'
#
loop_
_entity.id
_entity.type
_entity.pdbx_description
1 polymer ?
#
loop_
_entity_poly.entity_id
_entity_poly.type
_entity_poly.pdbx_seq_one_letter_code
_entity_poly.pdbx_strand_id
1 'polypeptide(L)'
;MDPSQSPPFLQLQGIHKSFGGIQALSGIDLDVREGEIHGLVGENGAGKSTLINIATGVHQPTEGALLVQGESIRFANPHEATAAGIAVVHQEAELFAKLSLAENMLLGPGLPRGPLGWVKWGET
;
A
#
# COMPACT_ATOMS: atom_id res chain seq x y z
N MET A 1 -16.85 6.30 18.72
CA MET A 1 -15.66 5.86 19.47
C MET A 1 -14.53 6.72 18.96
N ASP A 2 -13.75 7.37 19.84
CA ASP A 2 -12.65 8.24 19.43
C ASP A 2 -11.51 7.37 18.87
N PRO A 3 -11.19 7.44 17.57
CA PRO A 3 -10.17 6.59 16.96
C PRO A 3 -8.78 6.82 17.57
N SER A 4 -8.53 7.97 18.22
CA SER A 4 -7.24 8.27 18.83
C SER A 4 -6.84 7.34 19.99
N GLN A 5 -7.78 6.57 20.54
CA GLN A 5 -7.50 5.62 21.63
C GLN A 5 -7.24 4.18 21.16
N SER A 6 -7.40 3.88 19.88
CA SER A 6 -7.10 2.54 19.34
C SER A 6 -5.60 2.38 19.05
N PRO A 7 -5.04 1.16 19.17
CA PRO A 7 -3.68 0.90 18.71
C PRO A 7 -3.58 1.16 17.19
N PRO A 8 -2.45 1.71 16.69
CA PRO A 8 -2.22 1.85 15.26
C PRO A 8 -2.30 0.53 14.52
N PHE A 9 -2.97 0.56 13.37
CA PHE A 9 -2.97 -0.56 12.42
C PHE A 9 -1.65 -0.63 11.67
N LEU A 10 -1.12 0.51 11.23
CA LEU A 10 0.15 0.63 10.54
C LEU A 10 1.02 1.67 11.24
N GLN A 11 2.29 1.33 11.49
CA GLN A 11 3.29 2.23 12.03
C GLN A 11 4.53 2.24 11.14
N LEU A 12 5.03 3.44 10.87
CA LEU A 12 6.32 3.70 10.27
C LEU A 12 7.15 4.38 11.35
N GLN A 13 8.25 3.78 11.77
CA GLN A 13 9.08 4.27 12.86
C GLN A 13 10.48 4.61 12.36
N GLY A 14 10.86 5.88 12.49
CA GLY A 14 12.16 6.40 12.11
C GLY A 14 12.54 6.07 10.67
N ILE A 15 11.62 6.22 9.72
CA ILE A 15 11.86 5.82 8.33
C ILE A 15 12.84 6.77 7.65
N HIS A 16 13.96 6.21 7.20
CA HIS A 16 14.90 6.86 6.30
C HIS A 16 14.85 6.21 4.92
N LYS A 17 15.10 7.03 3.88
CA LYS A 17 15.29 6.52 2.52
C LYS A 17 16.20 7.44 1.74
N SER A 18 17.21 6.84 1.11
CA SER A 18 18.10 7.52 0.15
C SER A 18 18.12 6.81 -1.20
N PHE A 19 18.29 7.58 -2.27
CA PHE A 19 18.49 7.10 -3.64
C PHE A 19 19.72 7.77 -4.23
N GLY A 20 20.75 7.00 -4.59
CA GLY A 20 21.95 7.55 -5.23
C GLY A 20 22.62 8.68 -4.44
N GLY A 21 22.58 8.63 -3.11
CA GLY A 21 23.14 9.67 -2.22
C GLY A 21 22.19 10.83 -1.90
N ILE A 22 21.03 10.93 -2.55
CA ILE A 22 20.00 11.92 -2.23
C ILE A 22 19.09 11.35 -1.15
N GLN A 23 18.97 12.05 -0.04
CA GLN A 23 18.08 11.69 1.06
C GLN A 23 16.64 12.12 0.75
N ALA A 24 15.77 11.15 0.50
CA ALA A 24 14.36 11.36 0.19
C ALA A 24 13.46 11.37 1.44
N LEU A 25 13.82 10.61 2.48
CA LEU A 25 13.14 10.60 3.78
C LEU A 25 14.19 10.64 4.91
N SER A 26 13.86 11.37 5.97
CA SER A 26 14.76 11.63 7.10
C SER A 26 14.06 11.42 8.43
N GLY A 27 14.04 10.18 8.93
CA GLY A 27 13.52 9.84 10.26
C GLY A 27 12.02 10.14 10.38
N ILE A 28 11.23 9.62 9.45
CA ILE A 28 9.78 9.87 9.43
C ILE A 28 9.05 8.87 10.33
N ASP A 29 8.24 9.39 11.24
CA ASP A 29 7.28 8.63 12.04
C ASP A 29 5.86 8.87 11.53
N LEU A 30 5.08 7.79 11.38
CA LEU A 30 3.66 7.86 11.02
C LEU A 30 2.91 6.68 11.64
N ASP A 31 1.87 6.99 12.41
CA ASP A 31 0.89 6.03 12.87
C ASP A 31 -0.41 6.20 12.07
N VAL A 32 -1.04 5.09 11.66
CA VAL A 32 -2.35 5.07 11.00
C VAL A 32 -3.26 4.11 11.75
N ARG A 33 -4.39 4.60 12.26
CA ARG A 33 -5.38 3.78 12.96
C ARG A 33 -6.57 3.44 12.06
N GLU A 34 -7.30 2.41 12.45
CA GLU A 34 -8.53 2.03 11.75
C GLU A 34 -9.58 3.15 11.81
N GLY A 35 -10.18 3.45 10.67
CA GLY A 35 -11.20 4.50 10.54
C GLY A 35 -10.66 5.93 10.45
N GLU A 36 -9.34 6.14 10.51
CA GLU A 36 -8.72 7.45 10.30
C GLU A 36 -8.53 7.76 8.81
N ILE A 37 -8.62 9.05 8.48
CA ILE A 37 -8.25 9.57 7.15
C ILE A 37 -7.10 10.55 7.35
N HIS A 38 -5.95 10.26 6.73
CA HIS A 38 -4.77 11.11 6.79
C HIS A 38 -4.52 11.85 5.48
N GLY A 39 -4.27 13.15 5.60
CA GLY A 39 -3.81 13.99 4.49
C GLY A 39 -2.29 14.12 4.52
N LEU A 40 -1.59 13.45 3.60
CA LEU A 40 -0.14 13.65 3.42
C LEU A 40 0.10 14.78 2.41
N VAL A 41 0.42 15.97 2.92
CA VAL A 41 0.56 17.20 2.12
C VAL A 41 2.00 17.72 2.21
N GLY A 42 2.47 18.33 1.13
CA GLY A 42 3.82 18.89 1.02
C GLY A 42 4.17 19.18 -0.43
N GLU A 43 5.25 19.89 -0.67
CA GLU A 43 5.70 20.25 -2.02
C GLU A 43 6.10 19.02 -2.87
N ASN A 44 6.17 19.20 -4.18
CA ASN A 44 6.72 18.17 -5.07
C ASN A 44 8.18 17.91 -4.70
N GLY A 45 8.55 16.63 -4.57
CA GLY A 45 9.88 16.24 -4.10
C GLY A 45 10.02 16.09 -2.58
N ALA A 46 9.01 16.46 -1.77
CA ALA A 46 9.06 16.31 -0.31
C ALA A 46 9.01 14.86 0.21
N GLY A 47 9.18 13.84 -0.65
CA GLY A 47 9.22 12.44 -0.25
C GLY A 47 7.85 11.74 -0.09
N LYS A 48 6.72 12.42 -0.35
CA LYS A 48 5.37 11.84 -0.17
C LYS A 48 5.18 10.49 -0.87
N SER A 49 5.45 10.43 -2.16
CA SER A 49 5.33 9.18 -2.93
C SER A 49 6.34 8.12 -2.46
N THR A 50 7.52 8.54 -1.98
CA THR A 50 8.51 7.63 -1.40
C THR A 50 7.99 6.99 -0.12
N LEU A 51 7.34 7.77 0.76
CA LEU A 51 6.74 7.26 1.99
C LEU A 51 5.63 6.25 1.68
N ILE A 52 4.74 6.57 0.74
CA ILE A 52 3.68 5.66 0.30
C ILE A 52 4.27 4.38 -0.29
N ASN A 53 5.28 4.48 -1.16
CA ASN A 53 5.96 3.32 -1.75
C ASN A 53 6.63 2.43 -0.70
N ILE A 54 7.10 2.99 0.41
CA ILE A 54 7.64 2.19 1.53
C ILE A 54 6.52 1.50 2.29
N ALA A 55 5.47 2.24 2.64
CA ALA A 55 4.29 1.69 3.32
C ALA A 55 3.66 0.52 2.53
N THR A 56 3.71 0.57 1.20
CA THR A 56 3.12 -0.45 0.30
C THR A 56 4.13 -1.48 -0.22
N GLY A 57 5.35 -1.51 0.31
CA GLY A 57 6.33 -2.55 -0.02
C GLY A 57 6.98 -2.45 -1.42
N VAL A 58 6.78 -1.34 -2.15
CA VAL A 58 7.46 -1.03 -3.42
C VAL A 58 8.94 -0.71 -3.17
N HIS A 59 9.25 -0.05 -2.05
CA HIS A 59 10.61 0.25 -1.64
C HIS A 59 10.86 -0.20 -0.20
N GLN A 60 12.08 -0.65 0.06
CA GLN A 60 12.55 -0.86 1.43
C GLN A 60 13.08 0.46 2.01
N PRO A 61 12.81 0.76 3.29
CA PRO A 61 13.51 1.84 3.97
C PRO A 61 15.01 1.50 4.05
N THR A 62 15.86 2.52 4.10
CA THR A 62 17.30 2.31 4.39
C THR A 62 17.52 2.07 5.88
N GLU A 63 16.72 2.73 6.73
CA GLU A 63 16.72 2.59 8.18
C GLU A 63 15.30 2.78 8.72
N GLY A 64 15.04 2.32 9.94
CA GLY A 64 13.70 2.32 10.55
C GLY A 64 12.95 1.01 10.38
N ALA A 65 11.70 0.98 10.86
CA ALA A 65 10.87 -0.23 10.86
C ALA A 65 9.42 0.07 10.47
N LEU A 66 8.78 -0.91 9.82
CA LEU A 66 7.35 -0.93 9.60
C LEU A 66 6.72 -1.95 10.55
N LEU A 67 5.60 -1.59 11.16
CA LEU A 67 4.82 -2.48 11.99
C LEU A 67 3.38 -2.52 11.49
N VAL A 68 2.78 -3.71 11.45
CA VAL A 68 1.35 -3.89 11.20
C VAL A 68 0.76 -4.57 12.41
N GLN A 69 -0.25 -3.94 13.02
CA GLN A 69 -0.88 -4.40 14.26
C GLN A 69 0.15 -4.67 15.39
N GLY A 70 1.22 -3.86 15.45
CA GLY A 70 2.29 -3.98 16.43
C GLY A 70 3.36 -5.02 16.11
N GLU A 71 3.24 -5.78 15.01
CA GLU A 71 4.26 -6.74 14.59
C GLU A 71 5.18 -6.15 13.52
N SER A 72 6.49 -6.24 13.76
CA SER A 72 7.50 -5.78 12.79
C SER A 72 7.41 -6.59 11.50
N ILE A 73 7.27 -5.91 10.37
CA ILE A 73 7.11 -6.53 9.07
C ILE A 73 8.09 -5.95 8.04
N ARG A 74 8.46 -6.80 7.09
CA ARG A 74 9.27 -6.41 5.93
C ARG A 74 8.67 -7.04 4.69
N PHE A 75 7.96 -6.26 3.89
CA PHE A 75 7.38 -6.73 2.64
C PHE A 75 8.47 -6.95 1.59
N ALA A 76 8.55 -8.13 0.98
CA ALA A 76 9.45 -8.37 -0.15
C ALA A 76 8.94 -7.71 -1.44
N ASN A 77 7.62 -7.49 -1.54
CA ASN A 77 6.95 -6.93 -2.70
C ASN A 77 5.56 -6.37 -2.32
N PRO A 78 4.90 -5.59 -3.21
CA PRO A 78 3.59 -4.99 -2.92
C PRO A 78 2.44 -5.97 -2.71
N HIS A 79 2.54 -7.22 -3.19
CA HIS A 79 1.50 -8.22 -2.95
C HIS A 79 1.43 -8.65 -1.49
N GLU A 80 2.57 -8.70 -0.79
CA GLU A 80 2.60 -8.98 0.64
C GLU A 80 1.98 -7.83 1.45
N ALA A 81 2.22 -6.58 1.07
CA ALA A 81 1.55 -5.43 1.67
C ALA A 81 0.03 -5.51 1.48
N THR A 82 -0.42 -5.87 0.27
CA THR A 82 -1.84 -6.06 -0.03
C THR A 82 -2.45 -7.19 0.79
N ALA A 83 -1.74 -8.32 0.95
CA ALA A 83 -2.17 -9.43 1.79
C ALA A 83 -2.26 -9.06 3.27
N ALA A 84 -1.45 -8.09 3.72
CA ALA A 84 -1.51 -7.49 5.05
C ALA A 84 -2.56 -6.36 5.17
N GLY A 85 -3.41 -6.15 4.14
CA GLY A 85 -4.47 -5.14 4.16
C GLY A 85 -4.02 -3.72 3.78
N ILE A 86 -2.81 -3.55 3.26
CA ILE A 86 -2.26 -2.25 2.83
C ILE A 86 -2.22 -2.21 1.31
N ALA A 87 -3.06 -1.36 0.72
CA ALA A 87 -3.13 -1.17 -0.73
C ALA A 87 -2.92 0.30 -1.10
N VAL A 88 -2.40 0.53 -2.30
CA VAL A 88 -2.30 1.86 -2.91
C VAL A 88 -3.18 1.92 -4.15
N VAL A 89 -3.92 3.01 -4.29
CA VAL A 89 -4.63 3.36 -5.52
C VAL A 89 -3.81 4.41 -6.24
N HIS A 90 -3.28 4.07 -7.41
CA HIS A 90 -2.53 5.01 -8.24
C HIS A 90 -3.49 5.93 -9.01
N GLN A 91 -3.04 7.16 -9.34
CA GLN A 91 -3.86 8.20 -9.96
C GLN A 91 -4.44 7.79 -11.33
N GLU A 92 -3.77 6.88 -12.03
CA GLU A 92 -4.22 6.31 -13.30
C GLU A 92 -4.64 4.86 -13.07
N ALA A 93 -5.78 4.66 -12.39
CA ALA A 93 -6.45 3.37 -12.42
C ALA A 93 -7.07 3.18 -13.81
N GLU A 94 -6.32 2.59 -14.73
CA GLU A 94 -6.84 2.25 -16.05
C GLU A 94 -7.95 1.21 -15.91
N LEU A 95 -9.16 1.60 -16.30
CA LEU A 95 -10.25 0.66 -16.49
C LEU A 95 -9.99 -0.12 -17.78
N PHE A 96 -10.12 -1.43 -17.71
CA PHE A 96 -10.07 -2.27 -18.89
C PHE A 96 -11.40 -2.12 -19.64
N ALA A 97 -11.42 -1.22 -20.61
CA ALA A 97 -12.64 -0.83 -21.34
C ALA A 97 -13.36 -2.00 -22.05
N LYS A 98 -12.65 -3.11 -22.30
CA LYS A 98 -13.22 -4.32 -22.89
C LYS A 98 -13.83 -5.28 -21.87
N LEU A 99 -13.73 -4.96 -20.58
CA LEU A 99 -14.26 -5.74 -19.48
C LEU A 99 -15.49 -5.05 -18.90
N SER A 100 -16.47 -5.84 -18.48
CA SER A 100 -17.62 -5.38 -17.71
C SER A 100 -17.17 -4.77 -16.37
N LEU A 101 -18.09 -4.04 -15.72
CA LEU A 101 -17.87 -3.51 -14.37
C LEU A 101 -17.50 -4.63 -13.39
N ALA A 102 -18.23 -5.74 -13.42
CA ALA A 102 -17.99 -6.87 -12.54
C ALA A 102 -16.58 -7.45 -12.74
N GLU A 103 -16.14 -7.58 -14.00
CA GLU A 103 -14.79 -8.07 -14.30
C GLU A 103 -13.72 -7.08 -13.84
N ASN A 104 -13.89 -5.77 -14.08
CA ASN A 104 -12.98 -4.75 -13.56
C ASN A 104 -12.90 -4.76 -12.02
N MET A 105 -14.02 -4.99 -11.33
CA MET A 105 -14.03 -5.11 -9.86
C MET A 105 -13.36 -6.39 -9.35
N LEU A 106 -13.35 -7.45 -10.15
CA LEU A 106 -12.73 -8.73 -9.80
C LEU A 106 -11.25 -8.80 -10.19
N LEU A 107 -10.76 -7.90 -11.05
CA LEU A 107 -9.35 -7.79 -11.40
C LEU A 107 -8.53 -7.42 -10.15
N GLY A 108 -7.72 -8.37 -9.69
CA GLY A 108 -6.98 -8.28 -8.43
C GLY A 108 -7.11 -9.59 -7.63
N PRO A 109 -7.23 -9.54 -6.30
CA PRO A 109 -7.35 -10.75 -5.47
C PRO A 109 -8.67 -11.53 -5.67
N GLY A 110 -9.62 -11.02 -6.46
CA GLY A 110 -11.01 -11.49 -6.53
C GLY A 110 -11.37 -12.46 -7.65
N LEU A 111 -10.48 -12.79 -8.61
CA LEU A 111 -10.86 -13.75 -9.66
C LEU A 111 -11.06 -15.15 -9.06
N PRO A 112 -12.22 -15.81 -9.29
CA PRO A 112 -12.46 -17.16 -8.81
C PRO A 112 -11.46 -18.13 -9.46
N ARG A 113 -10.55 -18.67 -8.63
CA ARG A 113 -9.69 -19.79 -9.00
C ARG A 113 -10.37 -21.07 -8.53
N GLY A 114 -11.30 -21.58 -9.34
CA GLY A 114 -11.89 -22.90 -9.11
C GLY A 114 -10.83 -24.01 -9.12
N PRO A 115 -11.18 -25.26 -8.78
CA PRO A 115 -10.23 -26.39 -8.76
C PRO A 115 -9.57 -26.72 -10.11
N LEU A 116 -10.03 -26.11 -11.22
CA LEU A 116 -9.37 -26.10 -12.54
C LEU A 116 -8.93 -24.71 -13.03
N GLY A 117 -9.09 -23.65 -12.22
CA GLY A 117 -8.66 -22.28 -12.54
C GLY A 117 -9.43 -21.59 -13.67
N TRP A 118 -10.60 -22.07 -14.08
CA TRP A 118 -11.32 -21.53 -15.24
C TRP A 118 -11.98 -20.19 -14.92
N VAL A 119 -11.61 -19.18 -15.72
CA VAL A 119 -12.37 -17.95 -15.90
C VAL A 119 -13.19 -18.14 -17.17
N LYS A 120 -14.53 -18.11 -17.08
CA LYS A 120 -15.40 -18.33 -18.24
C LYS A 120 -15.38 -17.10 -19.15
N TRP A 121 -14.55 -17.14 -20.19
CA TRP A 121 -14.54 -16.15 -21.26
C TRP A 121 -15.20 -16.75 -22.52
N GLY A 122 -16.30 -16.14 -22.95
CA GLY A 122 -17.07 -16.42 -24.17
C GLY A 122 -18.35 -15.59 -24.11
N GLU A 123 -18.69 -14.71 -25.04
CA GLU A 123 -18.46 -14.68 -26.49
C GLU A 123 -18.26 -13.23 -27.00
N THR A 124 -17.30 -13.09 -27.92
CA THR A 124 -16.91 -11.98 -28.83
C THR A 124 -16.60 -10.59 -28.27
#